data_AF-A0AAF0CDJ8-F1
#
_entry.id   AF-A0AAF0CDJ8-F1
#
_cell.length_a   1.000
_cell.length_b   1.000
_cell.length_c   1.000
_cell.angle_alpha   90.00
_cell.angle_beta   90.00
_cell.angle_gamma   90.00
#
_symmetry.space_group_name_H-M   'P 1'
#
loop_
_entity.id
_entity.type
_entity.pdbx_description
1 polymer ?
#
loop_
_entity_poly.entity_id
_entity_poly.type
_entity_poly.pdbx_seq_one_letter_code
_entity_poly.pdbx_strand_id
1 'polypeptide(L)'
;MLICASFFQYAPATLLRIVGQSPFTPEQHVMERLRCNTCGTYFTAELPLEVAADGKANQQYGYSARSLMGMAKYGMGSPFYRQDSLQDLLGLPVTASTIFDQVEYLANTVYPVLKALMLLAANANAIIWMTPRTGSWIKNRS
;
A
#
# COMPACT_ATOMS: atom_id res chain seq x y z
N MET A 1 -2.67 -40.03 -2.76
CA MET A 1 -2.97 -38.70 -3.34
C MET A 1 -4.44 -38.73 -3.73
N LEU A 2 -5.33 -38.24 -2.86
CA LEU A 2 -6.78 -38.26 -3.14
C LEU A 2 -7.09 -37.17 -4.17
N ILE A 3 -7.63 -37.57 -5.31
CA ILE A 3 -8.07 -36.65 -6.36
C ILE A 3 -9.36 -35.98 -5.88
N CYS A 4 -9.37 -34.65 -5.74
CA CYS A 4 -10.57 -33.90 -5.41
C CYS A 4 -11.44 -33.77 -6.69
N ALA A 5 -12.59 -34.45 -6.71
CA ALA A 5 -13.44 -34.58 -7.90
C ALA A 5 -14.85 -33.97 -7.73
N SER A 6 -15.36 -33.86 -6.50
CA SER A 6 -16.70 -33.34 -6.21
C SER A 6 -16.61 -32.03 -5.44
N PHE A 7 -17.12 -30.96 -6.06
CA PHE A 7 -17.15 -29.61 -5.50
C PHE A 7 -18.59 -29.14 -5.31
N PHE A 8 -18.84 -28.40 -4.24
CA PHE A 8 -20.10 -27.70 -4.03
C PHE A 8 -19.84 -26.26 -3.61
N GLN A 9 -20.83 -25.41 -3.86
CA GLN A 9 -20.74 -23.98 -3.57
C GLN A 9 -20.82 -23.75 -2.07
N TYR A 10 -19.85 -22.99 -1.54
CA TYR A 10 -19.78 -22.60 -0.13
C TYR A 10 -19.99 -21.10 0.01
N ALA A 11 -20.15 -20.61 1.25
CA ALA A 11 -20.27 -19.19 1.51
C ALA A 11 -19.09 -18.42 0.87
N PRO A 12 -19.38 -17.35 0.09
CA PRO A 12 -18.35 -16.65 -0.66
C PRO A 12 -17.34 -15.99 0.27
N ALA A 13 -16.10 -15.86 -0.20
CA ALA A 13 -15.12 -15.02 0.49
C ALA A 13 -15.42 -13.57 0.13
N THR A 14 -15.37 -12.68 1.12
CA THR A 14 -15.50 -11.25 0.90
C THR A 14 -14.24 -10.54 1.35
N LEU A 15 -13.79 -9.59 0.55
CA LEU A 15 -12.70 -8.68 0.88
C LEU A 15 -13.20 -7.25 0.71
N LEU A 16 -13.13 -6.47 1.79
CA LEU A 16 -13.34 -5.02 1.74
C LEU A 16 -11.98 -4.35 1.53
N ARG A 17 -11.83 -3.59 0.44
CA ARG A 17 -10.65 -2.81 0.11
C ARG A 17 -10.99 -1.32 0.14
N ILE A 18 -10.19 -0.52 0.84
CA ILE A 18 -10.25 0.93 0.73
C ILE A 18 -9.15 1.36 -0.24
N VAL A 19 -9.56 1.93 -1.38
CA VAL A 19 -8.67 2.34 -2.47
C VAL A 19 -8.40 3.84 -2.42
N GLY A 20 -7.19 4.23 -2.79
CA GLY A 20 -6.73 5.61 -2.87
C GLY A 20 -7.17 6.37 -4.12
N GLN A 21 -8.46 6.38 -4.43
CA GLN A 21 -9.05 7.43 -5.28
C GLN A 21 -9.41 8.64 -4.41
N SER A 22 -9.59 9.82 -5.01
CA SER A 22 -10.09 11.01 -4.29
C SER A 22 -11.57 11.16 -4.59
N PRO A 23 -12.50 11.01 -3.62
CA PRO A 23 -12.36 10.50 -2.23
C PRO A 23 -12.07 9.00 -2.07
N PHE A 24 -11.65 8.58 -0.85
CA PHE A 24 -11.43 7.16 -0.55
C PHE A 24 -12.68 6.36 -0.83
N THR A 25 -12.54 5.32 -1.64
CA THR A 25 -13.68 4.50 -2.08
C THR A 25 -13.57 3.12 -1.46
N PRO A 26 -14.63 2.63 -0.78
CA PRO A 26 -14.70 1.26 -0.30
C PRO A 26 -15.19 0.36 -1.43
N GLU A 27 -14.37 -0.62 -1.81
CA GLU A 27 -14.70 -1.64 -2.78
C GLU A 27 -14.87 -2.99 -2.08
N GLN A 28 -16.02 -3.64 -2.29
CA GLN A 28 -16.25 -4.99 -1.80
C GLN A 28 -16.03 -5.98 -2.95
N HIS A 29 -15.03 -6.85 -2.80
CA HIS A 29 -14.75 -7.93 -3.72
C HIS A 29 -15.34 -9.23 -3.16
N VAL A 30 -16.31 -9.79 -3.88
CA VAL A 30 -16.92 -11.08 -3.56
C VAL A 30 -16.27 -12.14 -4.43
N MET A 31 -15.61 -13.10 -3.81
CA MET A 31 -14.94 -14.21 -4.49
C MET A 31 -15.71 -15.50 -4.23
N GLU A 32 -15.95 -16.25 -5.30
CA GLU A 32 -16.56 -17.56 -5.18
C GLU A 32 -15.67 -18.52 -4.41
N ARG A 33 -16.30 -19.35 -3.57
CA ARG A 33 -15.65 -20.38 -2.76
C ARG A 33 -16.31 -21.72 -3.01
N LEU A 34 -15.48 -22.69 -3.39
CA LEU A 34 -15.88 -24.09 -3.52
C LEU A 34 -15.24 -24.92 -2.41
N ARG A 35 -15.99 -25.87 -1.86
CA ARG A 35 -15.47 -26.84 -0.90
C ARG A 35 -15.48 -28.23 -1.51
N CYS A 36 -14.38 -28.96 -1.37
CA CYS A 36 -14.33 -30.35 -1.78
C CYS A 36 -15.12 -31.23 -0.81
N ASN A 37 -15.97 -32.12 -1.31
CA ASN A 37 -16.75 -33.01 -0.45
C ASN A 37 -15.89 -34.10 0.23
N THR A 38 -14.81 -34.55 -0.43
CA THR A 38 -13.97 -35.65 0.07
C THR A 38 -12.86 -35.19 1.00
N CYS A 39 -12.05 -34.20 0.60
CA CYS A 39 -10.92 -33.71 1.40
C CYS A 39 -11.23 -32.45 2.23
N GLY A 40 -12.38 -31.81 2.01
CA GLY A 40 -12.79 -30.62 2.78
C GLY A 40 -11.98 -29.35 2.49
N THR A 41 -11.04 -29.36 1.54
CA THR A 41 -10.24 -28.18 1.18
C THR A 41 -11.10 -27.12 0.48
N TYR A 42 -10.73 -25.86 0.67
CA TYR A 42 -11.39 -24.72 0.04
C TYR A 42 -10.61 -24.24 -1.18
N PHE A 43 -11.34 -23.97 -2.25
CA PHE A 43 -10.82 -23.35 -3.47
C PHE A 43 -11.52 -22.00 -3.62
N THR A 44 -10.75 -20.93 -3.44
CA THR A 44 -11.19 -19.54 -3.60
C THR A 44 -10.83 -19.05 -4.99
N ALA A 45 -11.77 -18.37 -5.65
CA ALA A 45 -11.44 -17.59 -6.83
C ALA A 45 -10.36 -16.54 -6.51
N GLU A 46 -9.47 -16.30 -7.45
CA GLU A 46 -8.42 -15.29 -7.32
C GLU A 46 -9.00 -13.87 -7.44
N LEU A 47 -8.35 -12.91 -6.79
CA LEU A 47 -8.73 -11.50 -6.93
C LEU A 47 -8.34 -10.98 -8.32
N PRO A 48 -9.06 -9.98 -8.86
CA PRO A 48 -8.61 -9.26 -10.04
C PRO A 48 -7.19 -8.72 -9.87
N LEU A 49 -6.40 -8.72 -10.96
CA LEU A 49 -4.99 -8.32 -10.94
C LEU A 49 -4.76 -6.91 -10.38
N GLU A 50 -5.66 -5.98 -10.69
CA GLU A 50 -5.60 -4.59 -10.22
C GLU A 50 -5.70 -4.50 -8.69
N VAL A 51 -6.59 -5.29 -8.09
CA VAL A 51 -6.81 -5.35 -6.64
C VAL A 51 -5.64 -6.05 -5.94
N ALA A 52 -5.09 -7.09 -6.56
CA ALA A 52 -3.91 -7.79 -6.06
C ALA A 52 -2.65 -6.91 -6.10
N ALA A 53 -2.54 -6.01 -7.08
CA ALA A 53 -1.44 -5.04 -7.18
C ALA A 53 -1.49 -3.98 -6.06
N ASP A 54 -2.69 -3.58 -5.63
CA ASP A 54 -2.89 -2.58 -4.57
C ASP A 54 -2.79 -3.16 -3.13
N GLY A 55 -2.57 -4.47 -2.99
CA GLY A 55 -2.15 -5.06 -1.74
C GLY A 55 -2.50 -6.53 -1.56
N LYS A 56 -2.11 -7.08 -0.42
CA LYS A 56 -2.32 -8.49 -0.09
C LYS A 56 -3.80 -8.82 0.07
N ALA A 57 -4.18 -10.08 -0.19
CA ALA A 57 -5.56 -10.57 -0.10
C ALA A 57 -6.19 -10.56 1.31
N ASN A 58 -5.47 -10.13 2.35
CA ASN A 58 -5.99 -9.97 3.72
C ASN A 58 -5.84 -8.53 4.24
N GLN A 59 -5.49 -7.59 3.36
CA GLN A 59 -5.23 -6.20 3.72
C GLN A 59 -6.46 -5.35 3.37
N GLN A 60 -6.99 -4.64 4.36
CA GLN A 60 -8.18 -3.80 4.15
C GLN A 60 -7.82 -2.48 3.46
N TYR A 61 -6.73 -1.82 3.85
CA TYR A 61 -6.29 -0.55 3.28
C TYR A 61 -5.30 -0.78 2.14
N GLY A 62 -5.62 -0.32 0.93
CA GLY A 62 -4.73 -0.38 -0.22
C GLY A 62 -3.39 0.35 -0.03
N TYR A 63 -2.38 -0.01 -0.82
CA TYR A 63 -1.13 0.77 -0.89
C TYR A 63 -1.42 2.19 -1.39
N SER A 64 -2.31 2.33 -2.38
CA SER A 64 -2.82 3.60 -2.88
C SER A 64 -3.42 4.49 -1.78
N ALA A 65 -4.27 3.92 -0.92
CA ALA A 65 -4.90 4.64 0.18
C ALA A 65 -3.86 5.11 1.22
N ARG A 66 -2.91 4.23 1.60
CA ARG A 66 -1.81 4.58 2.51
C ARG A 66 -0.94 5.70 1.96
N SER A 67 -0.62 5.65 0.67
CA SER A 67 0.14 6.70 0.00
C SER A 67 -0.60 8.04 0.04
N LEU A 68 -1.90 8.07 -0.22
CA LEU A 68 -2.70 9.30 -0.11
C LEU A 68 -2.78 9.84 1.32
N MET A 69 -2.95 8.99 2.33
CA MET A 69 -2.93 9.40 3.75
C MET A 69 -1.59 10.05 4.12
N GLY A 70 -0.48 9.43 3.70
CA GLY A 70 0.88 9.95 3.90
C GLY A 70 1.12 11.27 3.16
N MET A 71 0.72 11.35 1.89
CA MET A 71 0.82 12.58 1.09
C MET A 71 -0.04 13.70 1.66
N ALA A 72 -1.26 13.41 2.11
CA ALA A 72 -2.12 14.40 2.75
C ALA A 72 -1.45 14.97 4.02
N LYS A 73 -0.79 14.13 4.83
CA LYS A 73 -0.11 14.57 6.04
C LYS A 73 1.18 15.34 5.77
N TYR A 74 2.10 14.76 5.01
CA TYR A 74 3.47 15.26 4.86
C TYR A 74 3.69 16.10 3.61
N GLY A 75 2.89 15.90 2.56
CA GLY A 75 2.93 16.69 1.33
C GLY A 75 2.00 17.92 1.38
N MET A 76 0.76 17.73 1.83
CA MET A 76 -0.26 18.80 1.86
C MET A 76 -0.43 19.44 3.26
N GLY A 77 0.27 18.94 4.28
CA GLY A 77 0.22 19.49 5.63
C GLY A 77 -1.09 19.25 6.40
N SER A 78 -1.94 18.32 5.96
CA SER A 78 -3.23 18.01 6.60
C SER A 78 -3.05 17.16 7.88
N PRO A 79 -3.40 17.66 9.07
CA PRO A 79 -3.32 16.87 10.31
C PRO A 79 -4.23 15.63 10.28
N PHE A 80 -3.90 14.59 11.05
CA PHE A 80 -4.69 13.35 11.07
C PHE A 80 -6.14 13.56 11.46
N TYR A 81 -6.40 14.38 12.49
CA TYR A 81 -7.77 14.74 12.89
C TYR A 81 -8.56 15.45 11.78
N ARG A 82 -7.89 16.23 10.92
CA ARG A 82 -8.55 16.86 9.77
C ARG A 82 -8.93 15.83 8.71
N GLN A 83 -8.07 14.85 8.49
CA GLN A 83 -8.37 13.75 7.57
C GLN A 83 -9.53 12.91 8.10
N ASP A 84 -9.54 12.59 9.39
CA ASP A 84 -10.63 11.88 10.09
C ASP A 84 -11.97 12.60 9.90
N SER A 85 -12.05 13.89 10.28
CA SER A 85 -13.27 14.68 10.08
C SER A 85 -13.71 14.78 8.63
N LEU A 86 -12.78 14.86 7.68
CA LEU A 86 -13.11 14.90 6.26
C LEU A 86 -13.71 13.57 5.78
N GLN A 87 -13.17 12.44 6.23
CA GLN A 87 -13.69 11.13 5.83
C GLN A 87 -15.04 10.83 6.50
N ASP A 88 -15.23 11.27 7.75
CA ASP A 88 -16.51 11.19 8.45
C ASP A 88 -17.61 11.98 7.70
N LEU A 89 -17.29 13.20 7.23
CA LEU A 89 -18.19 14.00 6.39
C LEU A 89 -18.53 13.34 5.04
N LEU A 90 -17.65 12.49 4.52
CA LEU A 90 -17.83 11.78 3.25
C LEU A 90 -18.50 10.40 3.44
N GLY A 91 -18.94 10.08 4.66
CA GLY A 91 -19.64 8.84 4.97
C GLY A 91 -18.73 7.61 5.12
N LEU A 92 -17.43 7.82 5.30
CA LEU A 92 -16.44 6.76 5.44
C LEU A 92 -15.59 7.00 6.70
N PRO A 93 -16.10 6.77 7.91
CA PRO A 93 -15.39 7.12 9.13
C PRO A 93 -14.08 6.31 9.27
N VAL A 94 -12.95 7.00 9.22
CA VAL A 94 -11.60 6.43 9.40
C VAL A 94 -10.89 7.26 10.46
N THR A 95 -10.73 6.68 11.65
CA THR A 95 -10.24 7.42 12.81
C THR A 95 -8.81 7.90 12.62
N ALA A 96 -8.47 9.04 13.22
CA ALA A 96 -7.10 9.58 13.17
C ALA A 96 -6.02 8.57 13.61
N SER A 97 -6.32 7.69 14.57
CA SER A 97 -5.41 6.60 14.99
C SER A 97 -5.18 5.57 13.88
N THR A 98 -6.24 5.13 13.19
CA THR A 98 -6.10 4.18 12.08
C THR A 98 -5.31 4.78 10.91
N ILE A 99 -5.49 6.07 10.62
CA ILE A 99 -4.69 6.81 9.63
C ILE A 99 -3.23 6.84 10.04
N PHE A 100 -2.94 7.11 11.32
CA PHE A 100 -1.58 7.09 11.84
C PHE A 100 -0.93 5.71 11.66
N ASP A 101 -1.61 4.63 12.05
CA ASP A 101 -1.11 3.25 11.89
C ASP A 101 -0.85 2.92 10.41
N GLN A 102 -1.74 3.34 9.51
CA GLN A 102 -1.58 3.15 8.06
C GLN A 102 -0.35 3.90 7.52
N VAL A 103 -0.11 5.10 8.01
CA VAL A 103 1.06 5.91 7.66
C VAL A 103 2.34 5.34 8.26
N GLU A 104 2.29 4.72 9.44
CA GLU A 104 3.43 3.99 10.02
C GLU A 104 3.82 2.78 9.16
N TYR A 105 2.84 2.00 8.68
CA TYR A 105 3.12 0.92 7.74
C TYR A 105 3.77 1.42 6.43
N LEU A 106 3.34 2.58 5.93
CA LEU A 106 3.98 3.25 4.79
C LEU A 106 5.42 3.68 5.12
N ALA A 107 5.65 4.27 6.29
CA ALA A 107 6.97 4.71 6.70
C ALA A 107 7.94 3.51 6.80
N ASN A 108 7.48 2.38 7.33
CA ASN A 108 8.26 1.14 7.42
C ASN A 108 8.69 0.60 6.05
N THR A 109 7.86 0.75 5.01
CA THR A 109 8.24 0.33 3.65
C THR A 109 9.21 1.29 2.97
N VAL A 110 9.12 2.60 3.26
CA VAL A 110 9.99 3.63 2.68
C VAL A 110 11.35 3.72 3.39
N TYR A 111 11.41 3.41 4.69
CA TYR A 111 12.62 3.49 5.51
C TYR A 111 13.87 2.79 4.94
N PRO A 112 13.82 1.55 4.40
CA PRO A 112 15.00 0.93 3.78
C PRO A 112 15.50 1.70 2.55
N VAL A 113 14.59 2.29 1.76
CA VAL A 113 14.95 3.12 0.60
C VAL A 113 15.67 4.39 1.08
N LEU A 114 15.15 5.03 2.12
CA LEU A 114 15.81 6.19 2.74
C LEU A 114 17.22 5.86 3.21
N LYS A 115 17.42 4.72 3.88
CA LYS A 115 18.75 4.25 4.29
C LYS A 115 19.70 4.08 3.11
N ALA A 116 19.23 3.47 2.03
CA ALA A 116 20.04 3.29 0.82
C ALA A 116 20.41 4.64 0.19
N LEU A 117 19.46 5.58 0.13
CA LEU A 117 19.71 6.94 -0.36
C LEU A 117 20.73 7.69 0.50
N MET A 118 20.67 7.56 1.82
CA MET A 118 21.66 8.15 2.72
C MET A 118 23.07 7.59 2.49
N LEU A 119 23.21 6.29 2.25
CA LEU A 119 24.51 5.68 1.92
C LEU A 119 25.05 6.17 0.57
N LEU A 120 24.18 6.33 -0.44
CA LEU A 120 24.57 6.90 -1.73
C LEU A 120 24.98 8.36 -1.60
N ALA A 121 24.25 9.15 -0.80
CA ALA A 121 24.59 10.54 -0.53
C ALA A 121 25.90 10.68 0.28
N ALA A 122 26.25 9.71 1.12
CA ALA A 122 27.54 9.71 1.82
C ALA A 122 28.73 9.41 0.88
N ASN A 123 28.49 8.71 -0.24
CA ASN A 123 29.52 8.39 -1.22
C ASN A 123 29.75 9.59 -2.16
N ALA A 124 30.86 10.31 -1.96
CA ALA A 124 31.26 11.47 -2.77
C ALA A 124 31.23 11.20 -4.28
N ASN A 125 31.62 10.00 -4.72
CA ASN A 125 31.64 9.63 -6.14
C ASN A 125 30.22 9.65 -6.76
N ALA A 126 29.17 9.28 -6.02
CA ALA A 126 27.79 9.30 -6.51
C ALA A 126 27.23 10.74 -6.63
N ILE A 127 27.63 11.65 -5.73
CA ILE A 127 27.27 13.07 -5.81
C ILE A 127 27.94 13.74 -7.02
N ILE A 128 29.19 13.40 -7.30
CA ILE A 128 29.99 13.99 -8.40
C ILE A 128 29.34 13.73 -9.78
N TRP A 129 28.65 12.61 -9.99
CA TRP A 129 27.98 12.30 -11.26
C TRP A 129 26.60 12.96 -11.42
N MET A 130 25.96 13.42 -10.33
CA MET A 130 24.64 14.09 -10.38
C MET A 130 24.71 15.58 -10.68
N THR A 131 25.87 16.22 -10.44
CA THR A 131 26.10 17.59 -10.91
C THR A 131 26.38 17.59 -12.41
N PRO A 132 25.75 18.46 -13.22
CA PRO A 132 26.16 18.63 -14.62
C PRO A 132 27.66 18.91 -14.62
N ARG A 133 28.42 18.25 -15.51
CA ARG A 133 29.84 18.54 -15.76
C ARG A 133 29.99 19.98 -16.30
N THR A 134 29.79 20.96 -15.45
CA THR A 134 30.31 22.32 -15.63
C THR A 134 31.56 22.36 -14.78
N GLY A 135 32.65 21.91 -15.39
CA GLY A 135 33.97 21.95 -14.77
C GLY A 135 34.35 23.40 -14.45
N SER A 136 34.83 23.63 -13.23
CA SER A 136 35.89 24.63 -12.95
C SER A 136 36.32 24.69 -11.48
N TRP A 137 35.52 24.25 -10.51
CA TRP A 137 35.77 24.66 -9.10
C TRP A 137 36.58 23.69 -8.22
N ILE A 138 37.09 22.56 -8.73
CA ILE A 138 37.85 21.58 -7.91
C ILE A 138 39.34 21.47 -8.31
N LYS A 139 39.78 22.09 -9.41
CA LYS A 139 41.21 22.20 -9.72
C LYS A 139 41.81 23.43 -9.07
N ASN A 140 42.00 23.38 -7.76
CA ASN A 140 43.07 24.06 -7.01
C ASN A 140 42.83 23.87 -5.51
N ARG A 141 43.32 22.74 -5.00
CA ARG A 141 43.77 22.68 -3.61
C ARG A 141 45.04 21.85 -3.61
N SER A 142 46.15 22.58 -3.65
CA SER A 142 47.48 22.15 -3.22
C SER A 142 47.42 21.48 -1.85
#